data_AF-A0A7Y2JQF2-F1
#
_entry.id   AF-A0A7Y2JQF2-F1
#
_cell.length_a   1.000
_cell.length_b   1.000
_cell.length_c   1.000
_cell.angle_alpha   90.00
_cell.angle_beta   90.00
_cell.angle_gamma   90.00
#
_symmetry.space_group_name_H-M   'P 1'
#
loop_
_entity.id
_entity.type
_entity.pdbx_description
1 polymer ?
#
loop_
_entity_poly.entity_id
_entity_poly.type
_entity_poly.pdbx_seq_one_letter_code
_entity_poly.pdbx_strand_id
1 'polypeptide(L)'
;MTTPHDSASPSKETESLIRSLMRRVDAAERENRRIKRLSVASLIAVGLLLGLAAALVYISAQHGMPGLVSNVVESHQYLLRDAEGRVRGVWGTADDGTVRLVLRDENGHSLLRMNLLADGSSAVTFADTTERSRIVLGLLEDETSTLVLADGAGRARAVLGLSADGSSTLVFADTLGVSRSGLGIDAEGGATATFPTAPVVLLEEDADSAAESQ
;
A
#
# COMPACT_ATOMS: atom_id res chain seq x y z
N MET A 1 25.96 51.52 92.89
CA MET A 1 26.82 52.27 91.95
C MET A 1 26.90 51.42 90.69
N THR A 2 25.93 51.57 89.79
CA THR A 2 25.81 50.83 88.54
C THR A 2 25.36 51.82 87.49
N THR A 3 26.29 52.20 86.62
CA THR A 3 26.09 53.12 85.50
C THR A 3 25.15 52.51 84.46
N PRO A 4 24.19 53.27 83.89
CA PRO A 4 23.38 52.78 82.79
C PRO A 4 24.24 52.74 81.51
N HIS A 5 24.06 51.64 80.76
CA HIS A 5 24.67 51.42 79.46
C HIS A 5 24.06 52.39 78.45
N ASP A 6 24.85 53.35 77.98
CA ASP A 6 24.49 54.33 76.95
C ASP A 6 24.26 53.58 75.61
N SER A 7 22.98 53.35 75.30
CA SER A 7 22.55 52.82 74.01
C SER A 7 22.68 53.93 72.97
N ALA A 8 23.79 53.93 72.23
CA ALA A 8 24.02 54.85 71.12
C ALA A 8 22.85 54.80 70.13
N SER A 9 22.04 55.87 70.13
CA SER A 9 21.00 56.09 69.12
C SER A 9 21.67 56.18 67.75
N PRO A 10 21.21 55.43 66.72
CA PRO A 10 21.83 55.46 65.40
C PRO A 10 21.81 56.89 64.85
N SER A 11 22.93 57.31 64.26
CA SER A 11 23.05 58.65 63.66
C SER A 11 21.97 58.85 62.58
N LYS A 12 21.50 60.09 62.38
CA LYS A 12 20.49 60.43 61.35
C LYS A 12 20.87 59.93 59.95
N GLU A 13 22.16 59.84 59.66
CA GLU A 13 22.70 59.23 58.44
C GLU A 13 22.33 57.75 58.32
N THR A 14 22.46 56.99 59.40
CA THR A 14 22.13 55.56 59.46
C THR A 14 20.63 55.34 59.20
N GLU A 15 19.75 56.15 59.80
CA GLU A 15 18.31 56.08 59.52
C GLU A 15 17.95 56.47 58.07
N SER A 16 18.67 57.43 57.50
CA SER A 16 18.45 57.86 56.12
C SER A 16 18.89 56.79 55.11
N LEU A 17 20.00 56.11 55.41
CA LEU A 17 20.51 55.00 54.64
C LEU A 17 19.58 53.80 54.71
N ILE A 18 19.05 53.48 55.90
CA ILE A 18 18.06 52.41 56.09
C ILE A 18 16.79 52.71 55.27
N ARG A 19 16.28 53.94 55.30
CA ARG A 19 15.10 54.34 54.50
C ARG A 19 15.36 54.29 52.99
N SER A 20 16.56 54.69 52.56
CA SER A 20 17.02 54.60 51.17
C SER A 20 17.09 53.15 50.70
N LEU A 21 17.69 52.26 51.50
CA LEU A 21 17.81 50.83 51.21
C LEU A 21 16.44 50.15 51.15
N MET A 22 15.54 50.45 52.10
CA MET A 22 14.17 49.92 52.08
C MET A 22 13.42 50.29 50.80
N ARG A 23 13.51 51.55 50.35
CA ARG A 23 12.87 51.98 49.09
C ARG A 23 13.45 51.26 47.87
N ARG A 24 14.76 51.01 47.84
CA ARG A 24 15.40 50.24 46.75
C ARG A 24 14.99 48.77 46.76
N VAL A 25 14.84 48.15 47.93
CA VAL A 25 14.35 46.77 48.06
C VAL A 25 12.89 46.66 47.60
N ASP A 26 12.02 47.56 48.02
CA ASP A 26 10.62 47.58 47.57
C ASP A 26 10.49 47.75 46.05
N ALA A 27 11.34 48.59 45.45
CA ALA A 27 11.39 48.74 44.00
C ALA A 27 11.86 47.46 43.31
N ALA A 28 12.92 46.82 43.83
CA ALA A 28 13.46 45.57 43.29
C ALA A 28 12.47 44.40 43.43
N GLU A 29 11.72 44.30 44.52
CA GLU A 29 10.72 43.24 44.69
C GLU A 29 9.56 43.36 43.69
N ARG A 30 9.10 44.58 43.41
CA ARG A 30 8.05 44.83 42.41
C ARG A 30 8.51 44.44 41.02
N GLU A 31 9.74 44.79 40.66
CA GLU A 31 10.34 44.45 39.37
C GLU A 31 10.55 42.94 39.24
N ASN A 32 11.03 42.29 40.29
CA ASN A 32 11.25 40.85 40.32
C ASN A 32 9.92 40.07 40.19
N ARG A 33 8.85 40.52 40.87
CA ARG A 33 7.50 39.94 40.68
C ARG A 33 6.99 40.08 39.24
N ARG A 34 7.28 41.21 38.57
CA ARG A 34 6.89 41.44 37.18
C ARG A 34 7.67 40.52 36.22
N ILE A 35 8.98 40.42 36.39
CA ILE A 35 9.85 39.52 35.60
C ILE A 35 9.40 38.06 35.79
N LYS A 36 9.15 37.62 37.02
CA LYS A 36 8.69 36.25 37.30
C LYS A 36 7.36 35.94 36.61
N ARG A 37 6.39 36.86 36.64
CA ARG A 37 5.10 36.70 35.94
C ARG A 37 5.28 36.61 34.42
N LEU A 38 6.13 37.45 33.84
CA LEU A 38 6.44 37.42 32.40
C LEU A 38 7.15 36.12 32.01
N SER A 39 8.10 35.63 32.82
CA SER A 39 8.81 34.37 32.57
C SER A 39 7.90 33.15 32.66
N VAL A 40 6.94 33.14 33.60
CA VAL A 40 5.95 32.05 33.70
C VAL A 40 4.98 32.11 32.53
N ALA A 41 4.52 33.31 32.15
CA ALA A 41 3.66 33.48 30.99
C ALA A 41 4.34 33.03 29.69
N SER A 42 5.62 33.35 29.51
CA SER A 42 6.37 32.91 28.33
C SER A 42 6.57 31.39 28.30
N LEU A 43 6.86 30.75 29.44
CA LEU A 43 6.95 29.29 29.52
C LEU A 43 5.62 28.60 29.17
N ILE A 44 4.49 29.12 29.64
CA ILE A 44 3.16 28.59 29.30
C ILE A 44 2.90 28.76 27.80
N ALA A 45 3.21 29.93 27.23
CA ALA A 45 3.04 30.19 25.81
C ALA A 45 3.88 29.24 24.94
N VAL A 46 5.14 29.00 25.32
CA VAL A 46 6.01 28.03 24.65
C VAL A 46 5.44 26.60 24.77
N GLY A 47 4.95 26.21 25.94
CA GLY A 47 4.33 24.90 26.14
C GLY A 47 3.09 24.69 25.26
N LEU A 48 2.23 25.70 25.16
CA LEU A 48 1.06 25.67 24.28
C LEU A 48 1.44 25.59 22.80
N LEU A 49 2.45 26.36 22.38
CA LEU A 49 2.96 26.31 21.00
C LEU A 49 3.54 24.94 20.65
N LEU A 50 4.34 24.35 21.56
CA LEU A 50 4.90 23.01 21.37
C LEU A 50 3.81 21.94 21.35
N GLY A 51 2.81 22.04 22.23
CA GLY A 51 1.66 21.13 22.25
C GLY A 51 0.83 21.21 20.97
N LEU A 52 0.57 22.43 20.47
CA LEU A 52 -0.13 22.64 19.21
C LEU A 52 0.68 22.10 18.03
N ALA A 53 1.99 22.34 17.99
CA ALA A 53 2.86 21.83 16.94
C ALA A 53 2.87 20.29 16.93
N ALA A 54 2.99 19.65 18.10
CA ALA A 54 2.93 18.19 18.22
C ALA A 54 1.57 17.61 17.78
N ALA A 55 0.47 18.27 18.15
CA ALA A 55 -0.87 17.87 17.73
C ALA A 55 -1.06 18.00 16.21
N LEU A 56 -0.58 19.08 15.59
CA LEU A 56 -0.62 19.28 14.14
C LEU A 56 0.21 18.20 13.41
N VAL A 57 1.40 17.89 13.90
CA VAL A 57 2.24 16.81 13.35
C VAL A 57 1.51 15.47 13.46
N TYR A 58 0.94 15.15 14.63
CA TYR A 58 0.18 13.92 14.86
C TYR A 58 -1.03 13.79 13.92
N ILE A 59 -1.83 14.85 13.77
CA ILE A 59 -2.99 14.89 12.87
C ILE A 59 -2.55 14.72 11.42
N SER A 60 -1.50 15.44 11.00
CA SER A 60 -0.96 15.37 9.63
C SER A 60 -0.43 13.99 9.26
N ALA A 61 0.18 13.27 10.21
CA ALA A 61 0.70 11.93 10.00
C ALA A 61 -0.41 10.89 9.80
N GLN A 62 -1.57 11.07 10.44
CA GLN A 62 -2.69 10.13 10.32
C GLN A 62 -3.62 10.42 9.14
N HIS A 63 -3.91 11.70 8.87
CA HIS A 63 -4.96 12.09 7.92
C HIS A 63 -4.42 12.69 6.62
N GLY A 64 -3.10 12.89 6.51
CA GLY A 64 -2.52 13.75 5.47
C GLY A 64 -2.84 15.23 5.73
N MET A 65 -2.11 16.15 5.08
CA MET A 65 -2.41 17.58 5.21
C MET A 65 -3.60 17.96 4.31
N PRO A 66 -4.69 18.53 4.86
CA PRO A 66 -5.80 19.04 4.06
C PRO A 66 -5.30 20.13 3.10
N GLY A 67 -5.59 19.99 1.80
CA GLY A 67 -5.28 21.02 0.79
C GLY A 67 -3.95 20.87 0.05
N LEU A 68 -3.10 19.91 0.42
CA LEU A 68 -1.96 19.46 -0.41
C LEU A 68 -2.25 18.09 -0.99
N VAL A 69 -3.32 17.97 -1.79
CA VAL A 69 -3.42 16.85 -2.72
C VAL A 69 -2.39 17.14 -3.81
N SER A 70 -1.17 16.61 -3.64
CA SER A 70 -0.25 16.54 -4.76
C SER A 70 -0.95 15.75 -5.86
N ASN A 71 -1.04 16.32 -7.06
CA ASN A 71 -1.62 15.63 -8.21
C ASN A 71 -0.80 14.39 -8.58
N VAL A 72 0.44 14.28 -8.09
CA VAL A 72 1.36 13.17 -8.32
C VAL A 72 1.92 12.68 -7.00
N VAL A 73 1.77 11.39 -6.74
CA VAL A 73 2.53 10.69 -5.70
C VAL A 73 3.65 9.94 -6.41
N GLU A 74 4.89 10.20 -6.00
CA GLU A 74 6.08 9.51 -6.52
C GLU A 74 6.61 8.57 -5.45
N SER A 75 6.73 7.29 -5.78
CA SER A 75 7.28 6.27 -4.89
C SER A 75 7.78 5.09 -5.71
N HIS A 76 8.80 4.41 -5.22
CA HIS A 76 9.23 3.11 -5.77
C HIS A 76 8.19 2.00 -5.51
N GLN A 77 7.39 2.15 -4.45
CA GLN A 77 6.44 1.13 -4.02
C GLN A 77 5.23 1.71 -3.28
N TYR A 78 4.07 1.13 -3.54
CA TYR A 78 2.81 1.33 -2.85
C TYR A 78 2.36 0.02 -2.20
N LEU A 79 1.95 0.10 -0.94
CA LEU A 79 1.40 -1.02 -0.18
C LEU A 79 -0.04 -0.70 0.21
N LEU A 80 -0.98 -1.53 -0.26
CA LEU A 80 -2.34 -1.53 0.24
C LEU A 80 -2.38 -2.41 1.50
N ARG A 81 -2.81 -1.83 2.63
CA ARG A 81 -3.01 -2.54 3.90
C ARG A 81 -4.49 -2.59 4.26
N ASP A 82 -4.93 -3.67 4.88
CA ASP A 82 -6.27 -3.75 5.49
C ASP A 82 -6.32 -3.10 6.88
N ALA A 83 -7.50 -3.13 7.51
CA ALA A 83 -7.73 -2.53 8.83
C ALA A 83 -6.87 -3.16 9.94
N GLU A 84 -6.48 -4.43 9.77
CA GLU A 84 -5.59 -5.15 10.66
C GLU A 84 -4.10 -4.88 10.37
N GLY A 85 -3.81 -4.07 9.36
CA GLY A 85 -2.45 -3.70 8.96
C GLY A 85 -1.75 -4.72 8.05
N ARG A 86 -2.43 -5.78 7.62
CA ARG A 86 -1.89 -6.80 6.71
C ARG A 86 -1.81 -6.26 5.30
N VAL A 87 -0.76 -6.62 4.57
CA VAL A 87 -0.58 -6.18 3.18
C VAL A 87 -1.48 -6.98 2.24
N ARG A 88 -2.45 -6.29 1.63
CA ARG A 88 -3.41 -6.84 0.65
C ARG A 88 -3.05 -6.52 -0.79
N GLY A 89 -2.19 -5.54 -1.02
CA GLY A 89 -1.73 -5.18 -2.36
C GLY A 89 -0.33 -4.60 -2.35
N VAL A 90 0.41 -4.86 -3.43
CA VAL A 90 1.74 -4.32 -3.67
C VAL A 90 1.83 -3.84 -5.10
N TRP A 91 2.15 -2.58 -5.31
CA TRP A 91 2.48 -2.02 -6.62
C TRP A 91 3.86 -1.39 -6.56
N GLY A 92 4.75 -1.72 -7.49
CA GLY A 92 6.07 -1.09 -7.51
C GLY A 92 7.03 -1.74 -8.49
N THR A 93 8.29 -1.36 -8.35
CA THR A 93 9.41 -1.88 -9.14
C THR A 93 10.28 -2.78 -8.27
N ALA A 94 10.75 -3.90 -8.82
CA ALA A 94 11.77 -4.74 -8.19
C ALA A 94 13.17 -4.33 -8.66
N ASP A 95 14.20 -4.80 -7.96
CA ASP A 95 15.60 -4.45 -8.23
C ASP A 95 16.07 -4.93 -9.62
N ASP A 96 15.40 -5.94 -10.18
CA ASP A 96 15.63 -6.47 -11.52
C ASP A 96 14.92 -5.67 -12.64
N GLY A 97 14.25 -4.56 -12.29
CA GLY A 97 13.49 -3.72 -13.21
C GLY A 97 12.05 -4.18 -13.44
N THR A 98 11.62 -5.30 -12.86
CA THR A 98 10.25 -5.79 -13.02
C THR A 98 9.24 -4.84 -12.38
N VAL A 99 8.29 -4.34 -13.16
CA VAL A 99 7.12 -3.63 -12.65
C VAL A 99 6.06 -4.65 -12.26
N ARG A 100 5.55 -4.59 -11.03
CA ARG A 100 4.59 -5.57 -10.53
C ARG A 100 3.41 -4.94 -9.80
N LEU A 101 2.24 -5.54 -9.98
CA LEU A 101 1.04 -5.31 -9.17
C LEU A 101 0.54 -6.67 -8.65
N VAL A 102 0.50 -6.84 -7.34
CA VAL A 102 0.12 -8.09 -6.67
C VAL A 102 -1.03 -7.81 -5.72
N LEU A 103 -2.11 -8.60 -5.79
CA LEU A 103 -3.20 -8.59 -4.81
C LEU A 103 -3.22 -9.91 -4.03
N ARG A 104 -3.47 -9.80 -2.72
CA ARG A 104 -3.42 -10.91 -1.77
C ARG A 104 -4.76 -11.15 -1.08
N ASP A 105 -5.06 -12.41 -0.78
CA ASP A 105 -6.19 -12.79 0.07
C ASP A 105 -5.94 -12.44 1.56
N GLU A 106 -6.89 -12.78 2.42
CA GLU A 106 -6.81 -12.54 3.87
C GLU A 106 -5.73 -13.36 4.58
N ASN A 107 -5.33 -14.47 3.97
CA ASN A 107 -4.26 -15.35 4.44
C ASN A 107 -2.88 -14.93 3.91
N GLY A 108 -2.83 -13.95 3.01
CA GLY A 108 -1.62 -13.43 2.39
C GLY A 108 -1.24 -14.11 1.06
N HIS A 109 -2.05 -15.04 0.54
CA HIS A 109 -1.80 -15.71 -0.73
C HIS A 109 -1.98 -14.74 -1.89
N SER A 110 -1.06 -14.77 -2.86
CA SER A 110 -1.09 -13.86 -4.00
C SER A 110 -2.03 -14.39 -5.09
N LEU A 111 -3.28 -13.91 -5.12
CA LEU A 111 -4.32 -14.40 -6.04
C LEU A 111 -4.35 -13.70 -7.40
N LEU A 112 -3.84 -12.48 -7.48
CA LEU A 112 -3.68 -11.75 -8.74
C LEU A 112 -2.28 -11.18 -8.82
N ARG A 113 -1.59 -11.42 -9.94
CA ARG A 113 -0.27 -10.87 -10.23
C ARG A 113 -0.26 -10.29 -11.63
N MET A 114 0.19 -9.06 -11.77
CA MET A 114 0.53 -8.45 -13.06
C MET A 114 2.01 -8.12 -13.02
N ASN A 115 2.77 -8.57 -14.01
CA ASN A 115 4.19 -8.32 -14.12
C ASN A 115 4.51 -7.78 -15.52
N LEU A 116 5.46 -6.85 -15.57
CA LEU A 116 6.14 -6.40 -16.78
C LEU A 116 7.64 -6.51 -16.50
N LEU A 117 8.30 -7.41 -17.21
CA LEU A 117 9.72 -7.69 -17.09
C LEU A 117 10.53 -6.67 -17.89
N ALA A 118 11.83 -6.57 -17.59
CA ALA A 118 12.74 -5.65 -18.26
C ALA A 118 12.96 -5.98 -19.76
N ASP A 119 12.75 -7.24 -20.16
CA ASP A 119 12.81 -7.71 -21.55
C ASP A 119 11.55 -7.37 -22.37
N GLY A 120 10.54 -6.73 -21.76
CA GLY A 120 9.27 -6.40 -22.39
C GLY A 120 8.19 -7.48 -22.26
N SER A 121 8.54 -8.66 -21.76
CA SER A 121 7.56 -9.70 -21.46
C SER A 121 6.59 -9.21 -20.38
N SER A 122 5.31 -9.52 -20.53
CA SER A 122 4.29 -9.14 -19.55
C SER A 122 3.30 -10.27 -19.30
N ALA A 123 2.78 -10.34 -18.09
CA ALA A 123 1.81 -11.37 -17.74
C ALA A 123 0.79 -10.91 -16.70
N VAL A 124 -0.45 -11.36 -16.85
CA VAL A 124 -1.50 -11.32 -15.83
C VAL A 124 -1.81 -12.75 -15.40
N THR A 125 -1.66 -13.04 -14.12
CA THR A 125 -1.86 -14.37 -13.54
C THR A 125 -2.91 -14.31 -12.45
N PHE A 126 -3.94 -15.15 -12.57
CA PHE A 126 -4.86 -15.48 -11.49
C PHE A 126 -4.46 -16.81 -10.89
N ALA A 127 -4.30 -16.85 -9.57
CA ALA A 127 -3.94 -18.04 -8.81
C ALA A 127 -5.08 -18.47 -7.87
N ASP A 128 -5.11 -19.74 -7.51
CA ASP A 128 -6.00 -20.24 -6.46
C ASP A 128 -5.43 -20.00 -5.06
N THR A 129 -6.19 -20.41 -4.03
CA THR A 129 -5.81 -20.27 -2.61
C THR A 129 -4.62 -21.16 -2.21
N THR A 130 -4.12 -22.02 -3.11
CA THR A 130 -2.86 -22.76 -2.95
C THR A 130 -1.72 -22.13 -3.74
N GLU A 131 -1.92 -20.89 -4.21
CA GLU A 131 -1.02 -20.08 -5.04
C GLU A 131 -0.68 -20.68 -6.41
N ARG A 132 -1.41 -21.71 -6.85
CA ARG A 132 -1.25 -22.30 -8.19
C ARG A 132 -1.93 -21.42 -9.23
N SER A 133 -1.20 -21.09 -10.29
CA SER A 133 -1.73 -20.35 -11.43
C SER A 133 -2.87 -21.13 -12.10
N ARG A 134 -4.03 -20.50 -12.25
CA ARG A 134 -5.23 -21.06 -12.89
C ARG A 134 -5.54 -20.41 -14.23
N ILE A 135 -5.22 -19.13 -14.36
CA ILE A 135 -5.37 -18.37 -15.60
C ILE A 135 -4.09 -17.55 -15.78
N VAL A 136 -3.46 -17.66 -16.94
CA VAL A 136 -2.29 -16.85 -17.29
C VAL A 136 -2.53 -16.24 -18.66
N LEU A 137 -2.54 -14.92 -18.75
CA LEU A 137 -2.41 -14.18 -20.01
C LEU A 137 -0.97 -13.67 -20.06
N GLY A 138 -0.20 -14.03 -21.08
CA GLY A 138 1.19 -13.65 -21.22
C GLY A 138 1.54 -13.17 -22.62
N LEU A 139 2.47 -12.23 -22.69
CA LEU A 139 3.19 -11.79 -23.89
C LEU A 139 4.68 -11.98 -23.60
N LEU A 140 5.37 -12.72 -24.46
CA LEU A 140 6.82 -12.94 -24.36
C LEU A 140 7.57 -11.88 -25.16
N GLU A 141 8.88 -11.76 -24.91
CA GLU A 141 9.79 -10.88 -25.65
C GLU A 141 9.75 -11.09 -27.18
N ASP A 142 9.53 -12.33 -27.63
CA ASP A 142 9.45 -12.68 -29.05
C ASP A 142 8.07 -12.41 -29.69
N GLU A 143 7.21 -11.64 -29.01
CA GLU A 143 5.83 -11.34 -29.41
C GLU A 143 4.85 -12.51 -29.31
N THR A 144 5.28 -13.69 -28.84
CA THR A 144 4.38 -14.82 -28.58
C THR A 144 3.39 -14.45 -27.48
N SER A 145 2.10 -14.54 -27.78
CA SER A 145 1.00 -14.23 -26.85
C SER A 145 0.25 -15.51 -26.48
N THR A 146 -0.03 -15.72 -25.19
CA THR A 146 -0.72 -16.94 -24.72
C THR A 146 -1.79 -16.62 -23.68
N LEU A 147 -2.90 -17.37 -23.75
CA LEU A 147 -3.88 -17.50 -22.67
C LEU A 147 -3.95 -18.96 -22.26
N VAL A 148 -3.55 -19.26 -21.02
CA VAL A 148 -3.54 -20.60 -20.45
C VAL A 148 -4.61 -20.70 -19.37
N LEU A 149 -5.45 -21.75 -19.46
CA LEU A 149 -6.37 -22.17 -18.41
C LEU A 149 -5.89 -23.48 -17.82
N ALA A 150 -5.65 -23.52 -16.52
CA ALA A 150 -5.11 -24.69 -15.82
C ALA A 150 -6.11 -25.31 -14.82
N ASP A 151 -5.97 -26.60 -14.55
CA ASP A 151 -6.73 -27.33 -13.53
C ASP A 151 -6.17 -27.14 -12.11
N GLY A 152 -6.81 -27.78 -11.11
CA GLY A 152 -6.40 -27.68 -9.70
C GLY A 152 -5.05 -28.29 -9.37
N ALA A 153 -4.49 -29.10 -10.28
CA ALA A 153 -3.12 -29.57 -10.17
C ALA A 153 -2.12 -28.62 -10.84
N GLY A 154 -2.58 -27.50 -11.43
CA GLY A 154 -1.75 -26.56 -12.18
C GLY A 154 -1.44 -27.02 -13.61
N ARG A 155 -2.13 -28.04 -14.14
CA ARG A 155 -1.89 -28.52 -15.51
C ARG A 155 -2.72 -27.71 -16.49
N ALA A 156 -2.11 -27.24 -17.56
CA ALA A 156 -2.80 -26.56 -18.65
C ALA A 156 -3.85 -27.48 -19.30
N ARG A 157 -5.08 -26.99 -19.43
CA ARG A 157 -6.23 -27.69 -20.00
C ARG A 157 -6.75 -27.08 -21.28
N ALA A 158 -6.60 -25.77 -21.40
CA ALA A 158 -6.80 -25.06 -22.64
C ALA A 158 -5.70 -24.01 -22.81
N VAL A 159 -5.20 -23.88 -24.03
CA VAL A 159 -4.21 -22.87 -24.40
C VAL A 159 -4.66 -22.23 -25.70
N LEU A 160 -4.82 -20.91 -25.69
CA LEU A 160 -4.91 -20.09 -26.89
C LEU A 160 -3.55 -19.43 -27.08
N GLY A 161 -2.91 -19.61 -28.23
CA GLY A 161 -1.60 -19.08 -28.53
C GLY A 161 -1.58 -18.33 -29.86
N LEU A 162 -0.80 -17.26 -29.91
CA LEU A 162 -0.37 -16.57 -31.13
C LEU A 162 1.16 -16.55 -31.10
N SER A 163 1.78 -17.17 -32.08
CA SER A 163 3.24 -17.23 -32.21
C SER A 163 3.78 -15.99 -32.89
N ALA A 164 5.08 -15.73 -32.74
CA ALA A 164 5.81 -14.64 -33.40
C ALA A 164 5.65 -14.61 -34.94
N ASP A 165 5.50 -15.77 -35.57
CA ASP A 165 5.33 -15.90 -37.03
C ASP A 165 3.90 -15.60 -37.51
N GLY A 166 2.98 -15.28 -36.59
CA GLY A 166 1.57 -15.02 -36.87
C GLY A 166 0.68 -16.27 -36.84
N SER A 167 1.25 -17.47 -36.64
CA SER A 167 0.45 -18.68 -36.46
C SER A 167 -0.36 -18.60 -35.17
N SER A 168 -1.62 -19.04 -35.24
CA SER A 168 -2.54 -19.03 -34.10
C SER A 168 -3.03 -20.44 -33.80
N THR A 169 -3.17 -20.78 -32.52
CA THR A 169 -3.59 -22.11 -32.08
C THR A 169 -4.55 -22.04 -30.91
N LEU A 170 -5.52 -22.96 -30.87
CA LEU A 170 -6.34 -23.24 -29.70
C LEU A 170 -6.22 -24.74 -29.43
N VAL A 171 -5.71 -25.11 -28.27
CA VAL A 171 -5.43 -26.51 -27.90
C VAL A 171 -6.16 -26.86 -26.62
N PHE A 172 -6.78 -28.05 -26.59
CA PHE A 172 -7.34 -28.65 -25.39
C PHE A 172 -6.59 -29.93 -25.03
N ALA A 173 -6.17 -30.02 -23.77
CA ALA A 173 -5.45 -31.16 -23.22
C ALA A 173 -6.31 -31.98 -22.26
N ASP A 174 -5.96 -33.26 -22.04
CA ASP A 174 -6.58 -34.15 -21.06
C ASP A 174 -6.03 -33.96 -19.62
N THR A 175 -6.50 -34.78 -18.66
CA THR A 175 -6.09 -34.73 -17.23
C THR A 175 -4.63 -35.08 -16.99
N LEU A 176 -3.96 -35.66 -17.97
CA LEU A 176 -2.53 -35.92 -17.94
C LEU A 176 -1.73 -34.76 -18.56
N GLY A 177 -2.40 -33.77 -19.15
CA GLY A 177 -1.79 -32.65 -19.86
C GLY A 177 -1.46 -32.95 -21.32
N VAL A 178 -1.99 -34.05 -21.88
CA VAL A 178 -1.76 -34.44 -23.27
C VAL A 178 -2.78 -33.75 -24.16
N SER A 179 -2.33 -33.01 -25.17
CA SER A 179 -3.19 -32.38 -26.18
C SER A 179 -4.04 -33.44 -26.91
N ARG A 180 -5.36 -33.26 -26.90
CA ARG A 180 -6.33 -34.20 -27.51
C ARG A 180 -7.11 -33.59 -28.67
N SER A 181 -7.29 -32.28 -28.65
CA SER A 181 -7.90 -31.56 -29.75
C SER A 181 -7.30 -30.18 -29.89
N GLY A 182 -7.46 -29.62 -31.08
CA GLY A 182 -7.07 -28.24 -31.31
C GLY A 182 -7.42 -27.75 -32.69
N LEU A 183 -7.36 -26.43 -32.83
CA LEU A 183 -7.51 -25.69 -34.08
C LEU A 183 -6.24 -24.87 -34.27
N GLY A 184 -5.80 -24.70 -35.50
CA GLY A 184 -4.65 -23.85 -35.78
C GLY A 184 -4.71 -23.25 -37.17
N ILE A 185 -4.19 -22.03 -37.31
CA ILE A 185 -3.91 -21.38 -38.58
C ILE A 185 -2.40 -21.13 -38.61
N ASP A 186 -1.71 -21.62 -39.63
CA ASP A 186 -0.28 -21.33 -39.83
C ASP A 186 -0.07 -19.89 -40.39
N ALA A 187 1.18 -19.47 -40.52
CA ALA A 187 1.53 -18.13 -40.99
C ALA A 187 1.08 -17.87 -42.44
N GLU A 188 0.91 -18.92 -43.24
CA GLU A 188 0.46 -18.88 -44.62
C GLU A 188 -1.07 -18.94 -44.77
N GLY A 189 -1.81 -19.07 -43.66
CA GLY A 189 -3.27 -19.17 -43.62
C GLY A 189 -3.83 -20.59 -43.77
N GLY A 190 -2.96 -21.60 -43.76
CA GLY A 190 -3.33 -23.01 -43.74
C GLY A 190 -4.03 -23.37 -42.42
N ALA A 191 -5.23 -23.93 -42.54
CA ALA A 191 -6.04 -24.32 -41.39
C ALA A 191 -5.85 -25.80 -41.03
N THR A 192 -5.67 -26.06 -39.73
CA THR A 192 -5.60 -27.40 -39.16
C THR A 192 -6.65 -27.57 -38.07
N ALA A 193 -7.24 -28.77 -38.00
CA ALA A 193 -8.12 -29.16 -36.91
C ALA A 193 -7.79 -30.60 -36.51
N THR A 194 -7.50 -30.79 -35.23
CA THR A 194 -7.30 -32.10 -34.62
C THR A 194 -8.47 -32.39 -33.71
N PHE A 195 -9.16 -33.50 -33.96
CA PHE A 195 -10.23 -34.02 -33.12
C PHE A 195 -9.79 -35.32 -32.46
N PRO A 196 -10.27 -35.65 -31.25
CA PRO A 196 -9.97 -36.92 -30.63
C PRO A 196 -10.56 -38.05 -31.49
N THR A 197 -9.79 -39.11 -31.70
CA THR A 197 -10.17 -40.27 -32.53
C THR A 197 -11.28 -41.14 -31.90
N ALA A 198 -11.79 -40.78 -30.72
CA ALA A 198 -12.87 -41.51 -30.04
C ALA A 198 -14.21 -40.79 -30.28
N PRO A 199 -15.33 -41.54 -30.43
CA PRO A 199 -16.59 -40.97 -30.89
C PRO A 199 -17.07 -39.85 -29.97
N VAL A 200 -17.33 -38.69 -30.57
CA VAL A 200 -18.08 -37.60 -29.95
C VAL A 200 -19.50 -38.13 -29.74
N VAL A 201 -19.89 -38.37 -28.49
CA VAL A 201 -21.30 -38.59 -28.16
C VAL A 201 -21.95 -37.21 -28.21
N LEU A 202 -22.47 -36.85 -29.39
CA LEU A 202 -23.48 -35.82 -29.47
C LEU A 202 -24.71 -36.42 -28.80
N LEU A 203 -25.05 -35.91 -27.62
CA LEU A 203 -26.38 -36.13 -27.06
C LEU A 203 -27.33 -35.36 -27.98
N GLU A 204 -27.89 -36.04 -28.98
CA GLU A 204 -29.10 -35.54 -29.62
C GLU A 204 -30.16 -35.49 -28.52
N GLU A 205 -30.60 -34.27 -28.22
CA GLU A 205 -31.77 -34.03 -27.40
C GLU A 205 -32.96 -34.57 -28.19
N ASP A 206 -33.46 -35.75 -27.79
CA ASP A 206 -34.69 -36.34 -28.32
C ASP A 206 -35.83 -35.34 -28.10
N ALA A 207 -36.06 -34.51 -29.12
CA ALA A 207 -37.27 -33.73 -29.26
C ALA A 207 -38.41 -34.69 -29.63
N ASP A 208 -38.83 -35.51 -28.67
CA ASP A 208 -40.08 -36.26 -28.78
C ASP A 208 -41.25 -35.31 -28.48
N SER A 209 -41.54 -34.48 -29.47
CA SER A 209 -42.82 -33.79 -29.58
C SER A 209 -43.82 -34.74 -30.21
N ALA A 210 -44.79 -35.14 -29.38
CA ALA A 210 -46.18 -35.42 -29.74
C ALA A 210 -46.44 -36.45 -30.86
N ALA A 211 -46.93 -37.63 -30.46
CA ALA A 211 -48.26 -38.13 -30.84
C ALA A 211 -48.43 -39.56 -30.32
N GLU A 212 -49.38 -39.79 -29.41
CA GLU A 212 -50.50 -40.67 -29.74
C GLU A 212 -51.58 -40.59 -28.67
N SER A 213 -52.75 -40.21 -29.15
CA SER A 213 -54.07 -40.39 -28.58
C SER A 213 -54.34 -41.82 -28.11
N GLN A 214 -54.84 -41.97 -26.88
CA GLN A 214 -56.16 -42.56 -26.57
C GLN A 214 -56.51 -42.38 -25.09
#